data_AF-A0A9E1HYD6-F1
#
_entry.id   AF-A0A9E1HYD6-F1
#
_cell.length_a   1.000
_cell.length_b   1.000
_cell.length_c   1.000
_cell.angle_alpha   90.00
_cell.angle_beta   90.00
_cell.angle_gamma   90.00
#
_symmetry.space_group_name_H-M   'P 1'
#
loop_
_entity.id
_entity.type
_entity.pdbx_description
1 polymer ?
#
loop_
_entity_poly.entity_id
_entity_poly.type
_entity_poly.pdbx_seq_one_letter_code
_entity_poly.pdbx_strand_id
1 'polypeptide(L)'
;MSIHFDNGASLFIGNHLTPKAKTVKVQTECVNSALVRYNPEIVQATKEAALPVLLQREAKDNEIAAQKGLKPYTLLNVEFHDGADEQTGGYMGWYYVTLAVDGKICTHLETGLSHDIADGKVSDTPTRADYFTAGALKETDVDYVFNNVGFSSASTLYALPLRDDVRERAEQTLAQRSADQPERDTFSIYQVPAGPQGRDFRYRPYEELQAAGLAVDRKNYELVYTAPLDKKTTLEDIYRTFNADDRPAGFRGHSLSVSDVVVVNRGGKEEAHYCDSIGFTPVPEFMRESPIKTAEMSTEQNYNMIDGTLNNAPSMGELEARAKAGEQISLFDVAEAAKVEAQKPKQTRLASKSAQRQKKPSIRAQLKAAKEEQAKKSPAREKSKELEV
;
A
#
# COMPACT_ATOMS: atom_id res chain seq x y z
N MET A 1 -12.66 18.18 38.17
CA MET A 1 -11.31 18.72 38.51
C MET A 1 -10.36 18.19 37.45
N SER A 2 -9.41 18.95 36.92
CA SER A 2 -8.53 18.52 35.83
C SER A 2 -7.05 18.64 36.21
N ILE A 3 -6.21 17.72 35.72
CA ILE A 3 -4.75 17.86 35.70
C ILE A 3 -4.41 18.60 34.41
N HIS A 4 -3.75 19.75 34.51
CA HIS A 4 -3.25 20.48 33.35
C HIS A 4 -1.78 20.13 33.16
N PHE A 5 -1.41 19.79 31.93
CA PHE A 5 -0.03 19.51 31.53
C PHE A 5 0.58 20.75 30.86
N ASP A 6 1.91 20.87 30.91
CA ASP A 6 2.65 22.01 30.36
C ASP A 6 2.51 22.15 28.82
N ASN A 7 2.08 21.09 28.14
CA ASN A 7 1.78 21.08 26.70
C ASN A 7 0.36 21.60 26.37
N GLY A 8 -0.38 22.10 27.35
CA GLY A 8 -1.74 22.62 27.18
C GLY A 8 -2.85 21.57 27.28
N ALA A 9 -2.53 20.28 27.39
CA ALA A 9 -3.53 19.23 27.56
C ALA A 9 -4.14 19.27 28.97
N SER A 10 -5.43 18.95 29.10
CA SER A 10 -6.11 18.82 30.38
C SER A 10 -6.75 17.45 30.54
N LEU A 11 -6.36 16.71 31.57
CA LEU A 11 -6.94 15.42 31.93
C LEU A 11 -8.00 15.58 33.00
N PHE A 12 -9.22 15.12 32.73
CA PHE A 12 -10.31 15.16 33.68
C PHE A 12 -10.13 14.12 34.82
N ILE A 13 -10.04 14.57 36.07
CA ILE A 13 -9.96 13.77 37.30
C ILE A 13 -11.36 13.38 37.79
N GLY A 14 -12.16 12.75 36.90
CA GLY A 14 -13.46 12.15 37.22
C GLY A 14 -14.43 13.00 38.07
N ASN A 15 -15.42 12.33 38.64
CA ASN A 15 -16.39 12.92 39.59
C ASN A 15 -16.03 12.57 41.05
N HIS A 16 -14.73 12.55 41.38
CA HIS A 16 -14.33 12.34 42.76
C HIS A 16 -14.69 13.55 43.63
N LEU A 17 -15.25 13.31 44.82
CA LEU A 17 -15.45 14.35 45.82
C LEU A 17 -14.14 15.12 46.02
N THR A 18 -14.19 16.45 45.99
CA THR A 18 -13.02 17.34 45.96
C THR A 18 -11.93 17.02 46.99
N PRO A 19 -12.23 16.60 48.24
CA PRO A 19 -11.21 16.19 49.20
C PRO A 19 -10.46 14.90 48.81
N LYS A 20 -11.15 13.94 48.19
CA LYS A 20 -10.58 12.66 47.76
C LYS A 20 -9.73 12.82 46.49
N ALA A 21 -10.13 13.72 45.59
CA ALA A 21 -9.39 14.02 44.35
C ALA A 21 -7.99 14.60 44.58
N LYS A 22 -7.76 15.23 45.74
CA LYS A 22 -6.45 15.79 46.14
C LYS A 22 -5.50 14.77 46.77
N THR A 23 -5.96 13.55 47.02
CA THR A 23 -5.09 12.54 47.63
C THR A 23 -4.07 12.03 46.62
N VAL A 24 -2.81 11.83 47.07
CA VAL A 24 -1.73 11.29 46.23
C VAL A 24 -2.15 9.97 45.58
N LYS A 25 -2.87 9.10 46.30
CA LYS A 25 -3.39 7.84 45.76
C LYS A 25 -4.27 8.05 44.53
N VAL A 26 -5.27 8.94 44.61
CA VAL A 26 -6.20 9.20 43.49
C VAL A 26 -5.48 9.91 42.34
N GLN A 27 -4.56 10.83 42.64
CA GLN A 27 -3.76 11.49 41.61
C GLN A 27 -2.84 10.51 40.87
N THR A 28 -2.13 9.65 41.60
CA THR A 28 -1.29 8.59 41.03
C THR A 28 -2.11 7.60 40.22
N GLU A 29 -3.30 7.22 40.68
CA GLU A 29 -4.21 6.34 39.93
C GLU A 29 -4.67 7.00 38.62
N CYS A 30 -5.08 8.28 38.65
CA CYS A 30 -5.46 9.02 37.45
C CYS A 30 -4.29 9.22 36.48
N VAL A 31 -3.10 9.56 36.99
CA VAL A 31 -1.89 9.73 36.19
C VAL A 31 -1.47 8.40 35.56
N ASN A 32 -1.46 7.30 36.33
CA ASN A 32 -1.14 5.98 35.81
C ASN A 32 -2.16 5.53 34.76
N SER A 33 -3.46 5.76 34.99
CA SER A 33 -4.50 5.45 34.02
C SER A 33 -4.33 6.26 32.73
N ALA A 34 -3.96 7.54 32.82
CA ALA A 34 -3.66 8.36 31.65
C ALA A 34 -2.38 7.93 30.93
N LEU A 35 -1.32 7.61 31.65
CA LEU A 35 -0.10 7.06 31.07
C LEU A 35 -0.39 5.76 30.34
N VAL A 36 -1.21 4.87 30.90
CA VAL A 36 -1.63 3.65 30.20
C VAL A 36 -2.41 3.96 28.93
N ARG A 37 -3.33 4.93 28.97
CA ARG A 37 -4.21 5.25 27.83
C ARG A 37 -3.53 6.02 26.70
N TYR A 38 -2.54 6.85 26.99
CA TYR A 38 -1.94 7.77 26.03
C TYR A 38 -0.45 7.50 25.76
N ASN A 39 0.15 6.48 26.38
CA ASN A 39 1.50 6.07 26.03
C ASN A 39 1.49 5.44 24.62
N PRO A 40 2.26 5.97 23.66
CA PRO A 40 2.27 5.48 22.29
C PRO A 40 2.65 3.99 22.18
N GLU A 41 3.51 3.49 23.06
CA GLU A 41 3.90 2.07 23.06
C GLU A 41 2.74 1.16 23.48
N ILE A 42 1.96 1.59 24.49
CA ILE A 42 0.79 0.84 24.95
C ILE A 42 -0.32 0.92 23.92
N VAL A 43 -0.56 2.11 23.34
CA VAL A 43 -1.54 2.29 22.27
C VAL A 43 -1.20 1.40 21.08
N GLN A 44 0.07 1.34 20.67
CA GLN A 44 0.53 0.48 19.59
C GLN A 44 0.35 -1.01 19.93
N ALA A 45 0.79 -1.45 21.10
CA ALA A 45 0.64 -2.84 21.55
C ALA A 45 -0.84 -3.26 21.61
N THR A 46 -1.72 -2.38 22.09
CA THR A 46 -3.16 -2.61 22.14
C THR A 46 -3.78 -2.71 20.73
N LYS A 47 -3.36 -1.85 19.79
CA LYS A 47 -3.78 -1.93 18.38
C LYS A 47 -3.35 -3.25 17.74
N GLU A 48 -2.08 -3.64 17.93
CA GLU A 48 -1.51 -4.89 17.41
C GLU A 48 -2.19 -6.14 18.00
N ALA A 49 -2.58 -6.10 19.27
CA ALA A 49 -3.31 -7.18 19.91
C ALA A 49 -4.77 -7.28 19.41
N ALA A 50 -5.43 -6.15 19.15
CA ALA A 50 -6.82 -6.11 18.71
C ALA A 50 -7.02 -6.52 17.24
N LEU A 51 -6.10 -6.09 16.36
CA LEU A 51 -6.23 -6.29 14.91
C LEU A 51 -6.46 -7.75 14.48
N PRO A 52 -5.68 -8.77 14.91
CA PRO A 52 -5.89 -10.15 14.47
C PRO A 52 -7.23 -10.71 14.92
N VAL A 53 -7.73 -10.31 16.09
CA VAL A 53 -9.03 -10.75 16.61
C VAL A 53 -10.17 -10.14 15.79
N LEU A 54 -10.06 -8.87 15.41
CA LEU A 54 -11.04 -8.20 14.58
C LEU A 54 -11.06 -8.71 13.14
N LEU A 55 -9.91 -9.16 12.61
CA LEU A 55 -9.85 -9.85 11.32
C LEU A 55 -10.62 -11.18 11.33
N GLN A 56 -10.58 -11.92 12.44
CA GLN A 56 -11.41 -13.14 12.59
C GLN A 56 -12.89 -12.80 12.67
N ARG A 57 -13.22 -11.66 13.28
CA ARG A 57 -14.60 -11.17 13.39
C ARG A 57 -15.16 -10.73 12.02
N GLU A 58 -14.33 -10.10 11.18
CA GLU A 58 -14.66 -9.76 9.78
C GLU A 58 -15.19 -10.97 9.01
N ALA A 59 -14.54 -12.13 9.12
CA ALA A 59 -15.01 -13.33 8.42
C ALA A 59 -16.43 -13.73 8.84
N LYS A 60 -16.73 -13.71 10.14
CA LYS A 60 -18.05 -14.07 10.70
C LYS A 60 -19.13 -13.05 10.31
N ASP A 61 -18.82 -11.77 10.42
CA ASP A 61 -19.76 -10.70 10.06
C ASP A 61 -20.05 -10.71 8.55
N ASN A 62 -19.04 -10.99 7.71
CA ASN A 62 -19.21 -11.12 6.26
C ASN A 62 -20.02 -12.36 5.86
N GLU A 63 -19.94 -13.47 6.60
CA GLU A 63 -20.83 -14.62 6.41
C GLU A 63 -22.30 -14.24 6.68
N ILE A 64 -22.56 -13.46 7.72
CA ILE A 64 -23.90 -12.94 8.04
C ILE A 64 -24.37 -11.95 6.99
N ALA A 65 -23.48 -11.06 6.52
CA ALA A 65 -23.77 -10.14 5.44
C ALA A 65 -24.20 -10.88 4.16
N ALA A 66 -23.48 -11.95 3.79
CA ALA A 66 -23.82 -12.80 2.65
C ALA A 66 -25.21 -13.46 2.80
N GLN A 67 -25.54 -13.96 4.00
CA GLN A 67 -26.87 -14.55 4.27
C GLN A 67 -28.01 -13.53 4.15
N LYS A 68 -27.74 -12.25 4.42
CA LYS A 68 -28.72 -11.16 4.38
C LYS A 68 -28.71 -10.35 3.08
N GLY A 69 -27.82 -10.68 2.13
CA GLY A 69 -27.65 -9.91 0.90
C GLY A 69 -27.05 -8.51 1.12
N LEU A 70 -26.30 -8.32 2.21
CA LEU A 70 -25.60 -7.08 2.55
C LEU A 70 -24.17 -7.10 1.99
N LYS A 71 -23.55 -5.92 1.90
CA LYS A 71 -22.19 -5.77 1.39
C LYS A 71 -21.18 -6.26 2.43
N PRO A 72 -20.15 -7.02 2.03
CA PRO A 72 -19.05 -7.34 2.93
C PRO A 72 -18.23 -6.08 3.21
N TYR A 73 -17.58 -6.06 4.36
CA TYR A 73 -16.59 -5.04 4.69
C TYR A 73 -15.19 -5.66 4.77
N THR A 74 -14.18 -4.84 4.56
CA THR A 74 -12.78 -5.19 4.78
C THR A 74 -12.24 -4.37 5.95
N LEU A 75 -11.77 -5.02 7.01
CA LEU A 75 -11.11 -4.33 8.11
C LEU A 75 -9.73 -3.85 7.64
N LEU A 76 -9.45 -2.56 7.85
CA LEU A 76 -8.19 -1.94 7.46
C LEU A 76 -7.29 -1.77 8.69
N ASN A 77 -7.73 -0.99 9.67
CA ASN A 77 -6.90 -0.72 10.84
C ASN A 77 -7.70 -0.43 12.11
N VAL A 78 -6.99 -0.48 13.24
CA VAL A 78 -7.46 0.05 14.53
C VAL A 78 -6.73 1.36 14.78
N GLU A 79 -7.46 2.40 15.16
CA GLU A 79 -6.93 3.73 15.39
C GLU A 79 -7.32 4.24 16.77
N PHE A 80 -6.49 5.12 17.29
CA PHE A 80 -6.68 5.75 18.59
C PHE A 80 -6.92 7.24 18.39
N HIS A 81 -7.97 7.76 19.01
CA HIS A 81 -8.31 9.17 18.96
C HIS A 81 -7.58 9.92 20.07
N ASP A 82 -6.63 10.77 19.69
CA ASP A 82 -5.79 11.55 20.60
C ASP A 82 -6.45 12.85 21.09
N GLY A 83 -7.67 13.16 20.63
CA GLY A 83 -8.39 14.39 20.97
C GLY A 83 -7.82 15.64 20.32
N ALA A 84 -6.96 15.52 19.31
CA ALA A 84 -6.33 16.67 18.66
C ALA A 84 -7.31 17.51 17.80
N ASP A 85 -8.49 16.98 17.48
CA ASP A 85 -9.51 17.73 16.75
C ASP A 85 -10.52 18.43 17.69
N GLU A 86 -10.83 19.69 17.40
CA GLU A 86 -11.84 20.45 18.16
C GLU A 86 -13.27 19.95 17.88
N GLN A 87 -13.49 19.26 16.76
CA GLN A 87 -14.81 18.81 16.30
C GLN A 87 -15.30 17.54 17.01
N THR A 88 -14.40 16.67 17.49
CA THR A 88 -14.75 15.40 18.14
C THR A 88 -14.03 15.20 19.47
N GLY A 89 -13.61 16.28 20.13
CA GLY A 89 -12.92 16.28 21.43
C GLY A 89 -13.64 15.53 22.58
N GLY A 90 -14.90 15.13 22.41
CA GLY A 90 -15.61 14.23 23.33
C GLY A 90 -15.15 12.76 23.27
N TYR A 91 -14.41 12.36 22.23
CA TYR A 91 -13.93 11.00 22.00
C TYR A 91 -12.41 10.84 22.22
N MET A 92 -11.77 11.83 22.85
CA MET A 92 -10.38 11.72 23.26
C MET A 92 -10.16 10.45 24.12
N GLY A 93 -9.21 9.62 23.71
CA GLY A 93 -8.89 8.35 24.36
C GLY A 93 -9.70 7.15 23.88
N TRP A 94 -10.52 7.31 22.82
CA TRP A 94 -11.31 6.22 22.26
C TRP A 94 -10.59 5.51 21.12
N TYR A 95 -10.84 4.21 21.00
CA TYR A 95 -10.42 3.43 19.85
C TYR A 95 -11.55 3.35 18.83
N TYR A 96 -11.20 3.48 17.56
CA TYR A 96 -12.11 3.30 16.43
C TYR A 96 -11.44 2.43 15.39
N VAL A 97 -12.21 1.92 14.43
CA VAL A 97 -11.68 1.11 13.33
C VAL A 97 -11.90 1.81 12.00
N THR A 98 -11.02 1.55 11.06
CA THR A 98 -11.20 1.91 9.65
C THR A 98 -11.61 0.67 8.87
N LEU A 99 -12.69 0.80 8.11
CA LEU A 99 -13.29 -0.28 7.32
C LEU A 99 -13.42 0.20 5.87
N ALA A 100 -13.33 -0.71 4.91
CA ALA A 100 -13.74 -0.47 3.54
C ALA A 100 -15.03 -1.25 3.25
N VAL A 101 -16.08 -0.55 2.83
CA VAL A 101 -17.32 -1.16 2.34
C VAL A 101 -17.45 -0.77 0.88
N ASP A 102 -17.45 -1.76 -0.02
CA ASP A 102 -17.53 -1.50 -1.48
C ASP A 102 -16.38 -0.60 -1.99
N GLY A 103 -15.17 -0.76 -1.42
CA GLY A 103 -14.00 0.07 -1.71
C GLY A 103 -14.04 1.49 -1.11
N LYS A 104 -15.14 1.89 -0.45
CA LYS A 104 -15.23 3.18 0.24
C LYS A 104 -14.77 3.04 1.69
N ILE A 105 -13.76 3.82 2.07
CA ILE A 105 -13.24 3.85 3.43
C ILE A 105 -14.19 4.63 4.34
N CYS A 106 -14.58 4.03 5.45
CA CYS A 106 -15.32 4.65 6.53
C CYS A 106 -14.64 4.39 7.88
N THR A 107 -14.87 5.30 8.83
CA THR A 107 -14.52 5.10 10.23
C THR A 107 -15.72 4.52 10.95
N HIS A 108 -15.46 3.65 11.93
CA HIS A 108 -16.50 3.08 12.75
C HIS A 108 -16.11 3.16 14.22
N LEU A 109 -16.94 3.85 14.99
CA LEU A 109 -16.79 4.06 16.41
C LEU A 109 -17.89 3.30 17.15
N GLU A 110 -17.51 2.29 17.91
CA GLU A 110 -18.42 1.48 18.71
C GLU A 110 -17.96 1.49 20.18
N THR A 111 -18.88 1.77 21.10
CA THR A 111 -18.54 2.03 22.50
C THR A 111 -18.05 0.78 23.22
N GLY A 112 -18.67 -0.38 22.99
CA GLY A 112 -18.25 -1.65 23.57
C GLY A 112 -16.85 -2.03 23.10
N LEU A 113 -16.64 -2.00 21.79
CA LEU A 113 -15.37 -2.32 21.16
C LEU A 113 -14.25 -1.39 21.61
N SER A 114 -14.51 -0.09 21.75
CA SER A 114 -13.50 0.85 22.27
C SER A 114 -13.02 0.46 23.67
N HIS A 115 -13.94 0.03 24.55
CA HIS A 115 -13.57 -0.45 25.89
C HIS A 115 -12.86 -1.79 25.85
N ASP A 116 -13.33 -2.73 25.02
CA ASP A 116 -12.70 -4.05 24.87
C ASP A 116 -11.27 -3.94 24.34
N ILE A 117 -11.03 -3.04 23.39
CA ILE A 117 -9.68 -2.72 22.89
C ILE A 117 -8.84 -2.12 24.02
N ALA A 118 -9.33 -1.08 24.69
CA ALA A 118 -8.58 -0.41 25.77
C ALA A 118 -8.22 -1.35 26.94
N ASP A 119 -9.08 -2.31 27.26
CA ASP A 119 -8.87 -3.31 28.30
C ASP A 119 -8.06 -4.54 27.84
N GLY A 120 -7.77 -4.67 26.54
CA GLY A 120 -7.12 -5.84 25.95
C GLY A 120 -8.00 -7.10 25.97
N LYS A 121 -9.33 -6.95 25.98
CA LYS A 121 -10.32 -8.03 26.09
C LYS A 121 -11.08 -8.30 24.78
N VAL A 122 -10.54 -7.84 23.65
CA VAL A 122 -11.17 -8.06 22.34
C VAL A 122 -11.35 -9.56 22.11
N SER A 123 -12.58 -9.98 21.82
CA SER A 123 -12.93 -11.38 21.54
C SER A 123 -13.29 -11.58 20.07
N ASP A 124 -13.06 -12.77 19.55
CA ASP A 124 -13.52 -13.17 18.22
C ASP A 124 -15.03 -13.45 18.17
N THR A 125 -15.67 -13.60 19.34
CA THR A 125 -17.13 -13.71 19.44
C THR A 125 -17.77 -12.32 19.39
N PRO A 126 -18.78 -12.11 18.55
CA PRO A 126 -19.55 -10.87 18.57
C PRO A 126 -20.17 -10.67 19.95
N THR A 127 -20.18 -9.43 20.43
CA THR A 127 -20.73 -9.07 21.75
C THR A 127 -22.23 -9.39 21.87
N ARG A 128 -22.93 -9.60 20.74
CA ARG A 128 -24.35 -9.97 20.69
C ARG A 128 -24.56 -11.30 19.97
N ALA A 129 -25.46 -12.12 20.52
CA ALA A 129 -25.85 -13.40 19.93
C ALA A 129 -26.65 -13.24 18.64
N ASP A 130 -27.51 -12.23 18.56
CA ASP A 130 -28.42 -12.03 17.43
C ASP A 130 -28.15 -10.73 16.67
N TYR A 131 -28.38 -10.76 15.35
CA TYR A 131 -28.29 -9.61 14.47
C TYR A 131 -29.34 -8.53 14.81
N PHE A 132 -28.93 -7.26 14.84
CA PHE A 132 -29.83 -6.12 15.06
C PHE A 132 -29.45 -4.91 14.20
N THR A 133 -30.42 -4.15 13.69
CA THR A 133 -30.16 -2.88 12.99
C THR A 133 -29.79 -1.78 13.99
N ALA A 134 -28.72 -1.00 13.76
CA ALA A 134 -28.35 0.06 14.66
C ALA A 134 -29.54 1.00 14.94
N GLY A 135 -29.76 1.35 16.21
CA GLY A 135 -31.08 1.83 16.68
C GLY A 135 -31.63 3.12 16.04
N ALA A 136 -30.83 3.88 15.31
CA ALA A 136 -31.28 5.06 14.57
C ALA A 136 -31.30 4.87 13.04
N LEU A 137 -31.06 3.65 12.54
CA LEU A 137 -31.16 3.27 11.13
C LEU A 137 -32.42 2.44 10.88
N LYS A 138 -32.96 2.56 9.66
CA LYS A 138 -33.98 1.63 9.17
C LYS A 138 -33.30 0.41 8.55
N GLU A 139 -33.97 -0.73 8.59
CA GLU A 139 -33.45 -1.97 7.97
C GLU A 139 -33.19 -1.80 6.46
N THR A 140 -33.96 -0.95 5.78
CA THR A 140 -33.77 -0.61 4.35
C THR A 140 -32.50 0.18 4.05
N ASP A 141 -31.94 0.86 5.06
CA ASP A 141 -30.81 1.77 4.90
C ASP A 141 -29.49 1.08 5.29
N VAL A 142 -29.56 -0.14 5.82
CA VAL A 142 -28.41 -0.98 6.19
C VAL A 142 -27.76 -1.55 4.94
N ASP A 143 -26.45 -1.37 4.83
CA ASP A 143 -25.66 -1.89 3.71
C ASP A 143 -24.49 -2.78 4.15
N TYR A 144 -24.06 -2.76 5.41
CA TYR A 144 -23.08 -3.71 5.95
C TYR A 144 -23.38 -4.13 7.40
N VAL A 145 -22.73 -5.19 7.86
CA VAL A 145 -22.82 -5.70 9.24
C VAL A 145 -21.46 -5.55 9.91
N PHE A 146 -21.44 -5.07 11.15
CA PHE A 146 -20.23 -5.02 11.97
C PHE A 146 -20.62 -5.36 13.42
N ASN A 147 -19.91 -6.29 14.06
CA ASN A 147 -20.23 -6.77 15.41
C ASN A 147 -21.68 -7.26 15.56
N ASN A 148 -22.22 -8.02 14.59
CA ASN A 148 -23.64 -8.40 14.54
C ASN A 148 -24.64 -7.22 14.53
N VAL A 149 -24.21 -6.01 14.19
CA VAL A 149 -25.07 -4.83 14.08
C VAL A 149 -25.08 -4.31 12.64
N GLY A 150 -26.27 -4.07 12.10
CA GLY A 150 -26.46 -3.50 10.76
C GLY A 150 -26.21 -1.99 10.75
N PHE A 151 -25.31 -1.56 9.87
CA PHE A 151 -24.93 -0.15 9.69
C PHE A 151 -25.10 0.30 8.24
N SER A 152 -25.05 1.62 8.06
CA SER A 152 -25.16 2.28 6.76
C SER A 152 -23.88 3.05 6.45
N SER A 153 -23.22 2.78 5.33
CA SER A 153 -22.03 3.52 4.87
C SER A 153 -22.33 4.97 4.44
N ALA A 154 -23.62 5.30 4.31
CA ALA A 154 -24.10 6.66 4.09
C ALA A 154 -24.33 7.44 5.39
N SER A 155 -24.37 6.76 6.54
CA SER A 155 -24.62 7.39 7.84
C SER A 155 -23.33 7.84 8.51
N THR A 156 -23.37 9.02 9.13
CA THR A 156 -22.29 9.55 9.97
C THR A 156 -22.48 9.21 11.45
N LEU A 157 -23.53 8.48 11.82
CA LEU A 157 -23.99 8.30 13.20
C LEU A 157 -23.00 7.57 14.12
N TYR A 158 -22.03 6.86 13.55
CA TYR A 158 -20.97 6.15 14.26
C TYR A 158 -19.62 6.34 13.58
N ALA A 159 -19.41 7.49 12.93
CA ALA A 159 -18.21 7.81 12.19
C ALA A 159 -17.50 9.01 12.80
N LEU A 160 -16.17 8.94 12.86
CA LEU A 160 -15.31 10.07 13.16
C LEU A 160 -14.75 10.68 11.86
N PRO A 161 -14.50 12.00 11.80
CA PRO A 161 -13.77 12.62 10.70
C PRO A 161 -12.45 11.90 10.47
N LEU A 162 -12.25 11.42 9.24
CA LEU A 162 -11.05 10.69 8.87
C LEU A 162 -9.92 11.68 8.56
N ARG A 163 -8.93 11.75 9.43
CA ARG A 163 -7.70 12.52 9.21
C ARG A 163 -6.95 11.99 7.98
N ASP A 164 -6.27 12.88 7.25
CA ASP A 164 -5.61 12.52 5.98
C ASP A 164 -4.49 11.48 6.18
N ASP A 165 -3.75 11.55 7.28
CA ASP A 165 -2.71 10.58 7.66
C ASP A 165 -3.26 9.18 7.96
N VAL A 166 -4.47 9.11 8.52
CA VAL A 166 -5.18 7.84 8.75
C VAL A 166 -5.75 7.30 7.44
N ARG A 167 -6.25 8.18 6.58
CA ARG A 167 -6.78 7.81 5.26
C ARG A 167 -5.72 7.18 4.38
N GLU A 168 -4.56 7.81 4.25
CA GLU A 168 -3.47 7.30 3.41
C GLU A 168 -3.03 5.89 3.86
N ARG A 169 -2.89 5.67 5.17
CA ARG A 169 -2.59 4.33 5.72
C ARG A 169 -3.70 3.32 5.43
N ALA A 170 -4.96 3.74 5.55
CA ALA A 170 -6.11 2.90 5.24
C ALA A 170 -6.17 2.53 3.75
N GLU A 171 -5.89 3.47 2.84
CA GLU A 171 -5.80 3.24 1.39
C GLU A 171 -4.67 2.27 1.05
N GLN A 172 -3.50 2.44 1.66
CA GLN A 172 -2.37 1.53 1.49
C GLN A 172 -2.70 0.12 1.96
N THR A 173 -3.36 -0.01 3.12
CA THR A 173 -3.78 -1.30 3.67
C THR A 173 -4.85 -1.94 2.79
N LEU A 174 -5.79 -1.15 2.28
CA LEU A 174 -6.81 -1.64 1.34
C LEU A 174 -6.16 -2.17 0.06
N ALA A 175 -5.23 -1.42 -0.54
CA ALA A 175 -4.50 -1.85 -1.72
C ALA A 175 -3.72 -3.15 -1.48
N GLN A 176 -3.04 -3.26 -0.34
CA GLN A 176 -2.32 -4.47 0.04
C GLN A 176 -3.27 -5.67 0.22
N ARG A 177 -4.38 -5.48 0.95
CA ARG A 177 -5.37 -6.54 1.17
C ARG A 177 -6.11 -6.93 -0.11
N SER A 178 -6.32 -5.98 -1.02
CA SER A 178 -6.88 -6.26 -2.35
C SER A 178 -5.90 -7.03 -3.23
N ALA A 179 -4.59 -6.80 -3.09
CA ALA A 179 -3.55 -7.57 -3.79
C ALA A 179 -3.33 -8.97 -3.16
N ASP A 180 -3.49 -9.10 -1.84
CA ASP A 180 -3.35 -10.35 -1.09
C ASP A 180 -4.61 -11.22 -1.11
N GLN A 181 -5.77 -10.67 -1.50
CA GLN A 181 -6.93 -11.48 -1.82
C GLN A 181 -6.57 -12.34 -3.02
N PRO A 182 -6.70 -13.69 -2.96
CA PRO A 182 -6.53 -14.50 -4.14
C PRO A 182 -7.50 -13.96 -5.18
N GLU A 183 -6.98 -13.48 -6.31
CA GLU A 183 -7.81 -13.22 -7.49
C GLU A 183 -8.74 -14.42 -7.59
N ARG A 184 -10.05 -14.16 -7.50
CA ARG A 184 -11.03 -15.23 -7.69
C ARG A 184 -10.62 -15.92 -8.97
N ASP A 185 -10.53 -17.25 -8.93
CA ASP A 185 -10.26 -18.02 -10.14
C ASP A 185 -11.24 -17.48 -11.20
N THR A 186 -10.73 -17.09 -12.36
CA THR A 186 -11.53 -16.47 -13.43
C THR A 186 -11.20 -17.15 -14.73
N PHE A 187 -12.11 -17.06 -15.68
CA PHE A 187 -11.82 -17.40 -17.06
C PHE A 187 -12.21 -16.25 -17.96
N SER A 188 -11.42 -16.08 -19.01
CA SER A 188 -11.62 -15.06 -20.04
C SER A 188 -11.65 -15.72 -21.40
N ILE A 189 -12.61 -15.32 -22.23
CA ILE A 189 -12.76 -15.83 -23.60
C ILE A 189 -12.31 -14.77 -24.59
N TYR A 190 -11.36 -15.17 -25.42
CA TYR A 190 -10.78 -14.37 -26.48
C TYR A 190 -11.21 -14.95 -27.82
N GLN A 191 -11.79 -14.11 -28.69
CA GLN A 191 -12.24 -14.52 -30.01
C GLN A 191 -11.55 -13.71 -31.09
N VAL A 192 -11.38 -14.33 -32.26
CA VAL A 192 -10.79 -13.66 -33.42
C VAL A 192 -11.82 -12.67 -33.99
N PRO A 193 -11.52 -11.35 -34.02
CA PRO A 193 -12.50 -10.31 -34.34
C PRO A 193 -12.99 -10.48 -35.77
N ALA A 194 -14.31 -10.37 -36.05
CA ALA A 194 -14.96 -10.71 -37.33
C ALA A 194 -14.48 -9.97 -38.61
N GLY A 195 -13.66 -8.92 -38.46
CA GLY A 195 -13.14 -8.11 -39.57
C GLY A 195 -12.11 -8.81 -40.48
N PRO A 196 -11.60 -8.12 -41.52
CA PRO A 196 -10.60 -8.69 -42.43
C PRO A 196 -9.29 -9.11 -41.72
N GLN A 197 -8.96 -8.47 -40.59
CA GLN A 197 -7.75 -8.72 -39.81
C GLN A 197 -7.68 -10.13 -39.20
N GLY A 198 -8.83 -10.73 -38.87
CA GLY A 198 -8.89 -12.08 -38.28
C GLY A 198 -9.04 -13.21 -39.31
N ARG A 199 -9.15 -12.89 -40.61
CA ARG A 199 -9.52 -13.87 -41.64
C ARG A 199 -8.53 -15.04 -41.73
N ASP A 200 -7.25 -14.77 -41.53
CA ASP A 200 -6.20 -15.80 -41.63
C ASP A 200 -6.11 -16.69 -40.39
N PHE A 201 -6.72 -16.27 -39.27
CA PHE A 201 -6.73 -17.00 -38.00
C PHE A 201 -8.00 -17.82 -37.78
N ARG A 202 -9.14 -17.41 -38.36
CA ARG A 202 -10.43 -18.06 -38.11
C ARG A 202 -10.48 -19.50 -38.60
N TYR A 203 -11.04 -20.36 -37.74
CA TYR A 203 -11.34 -21.77 -38.02
C TYR A 203 -10.13 -22.61 -38.45
N ARG A 204 -8.91 -22.19 -38.11
CA ARG A 204 -7.70 -22.95 -38.39
C ARG A 204 -7.29 -23.78 -37.17
N PRO A 205 -6.95 -25.07 -37.33
CA PRO A 205 -6.28 -25.83 -36.29
C PRO A 205 -4.94 -25.18 -35.90
N TYR A 206 -4.48 -25.44 -34.67
CA TYR A 206 -3.26 -24.82 -34.18
C TYR A 206 -2.01 -25.23 -35.00
N GLU A 207 -1.95 -26.48 -35.45
CA GLU A 207 -0.87 -27.01 -36.30
C GLU A 207 -0.76 -26.27 -37.65
N GLU A 208 -1.89 -25.90 -38.25
CA GLU A 208 -1.91 -25.14 -39.50
C GLU A 208 -1.48 -23.68 -39.32
N LEU A 209 -1.80 -23.07 -38.17
CA LEU A 209 -1.30 -21.74 -37.83
C LEU A 209 0.22 -21.76 -37.70
N GLN A 210 0.77 -22.77 -37.01
CA GLN A 210 2.21 -22.95 -36.88
C GLN A 210 2.89 -23.17 -38.25
N ALA A 211 2.32 -24.03 -39.10
CA ALA A 211 2.85 -24.29 -40.45
C ALA A 211 2.82 -23.05 -41.35
N ALA A 212 1.83 -22.17 -41.17
CA ALA A 212 1.74 -20.88 -41.86
C ALA A 212 2.65 -19.79 -41.27
N GLY A 213 3.34 -20.08 -40.16
CA GLY A 213 4.16 -19.09 -39.43
C GLY A 213 3.34 -18.03 -38.67
N LEU A 214 2.07 -18.33 -38.38
CA LEU A 214 1.17 -17.46 -37.63
C LEU A 214 1.17 -17.85 -36.15
N ALA A 215 1.51 -16.91 -35.27
CA ALA A 215 1.49 -17.12 -33.83
C ALA A 215 0.13 -16.72 -33.22
N VAL A 216 -0.26 -17.43 -32.17
CA VAL A 216 -1.43 -17.11 -31.35
C VAL A 216 -1.06 -15.99 -30.38
N ASP A 217 -0.98 -14.75 -30.89
CA ASP A 217 -0.69 -13.53 -30.13
C ASP A 217 -1.99 -12.86 -29.67
N ARG A 218 -2.08 -12.49 -28.39
CA ARG A 218 -3.22 -11.78 -27.78
C ARG A 218 -3.66 -10.54 -28.55
N LYS A 219 -2.78 -9.85 -29.28
CA LYS A 219 -3.13 -8.69 -30.12
C LYS A 219 -4.10 -9.01 -31.26
N ASN A 220 -4.11 -10.27 -31.72
CA ASN A 220 -4.97 -10.71 -32.83
C ASN A 220 -6.37 -11.14 -32.35
N TYR A 221 -6.63 -11.03 -31.04
CA TYR A 221 -7.85 -11.49 -30.40
C TYR A 221 -8.50 -10.37 -29.59
N GLU A 222 -9.83 -10.41 -29.52
CA GLU A 222 -10.62 -9.50 -28.71
C GLU A 222 -11.11 -10.22 -27.45
N LEU A 223 -10.99 -9.58 -26.29
CA LEU A 223 -11.58 -10.09 -25.05
C LEU A 223 -13.09 -9.88 -25.10
N VAL A 224 -13.83 -10.98 -25.18
CA VAL A 224 -15.29 -10.95 -25.34
C VAL A 224 -16.02 -11.11 -24.01
N TYR A 225 -15.45 -11.89 -23.09
CA TYR A 225 -16.13 -12.25 -21.85
C TYR A 225 -15.14 -12.60 -20.75
N THR A 226 -15.44 -12.18 -19.53
CA THR A 226 -14.70 -12.55 -18.31
C THR A 226 -15.71 -12.91 -17.22
N ALA A 227 -15.49 -14.04 -16.55
CA ALA A 227 -16.34 -14.50 -15.47
C ALA A 227 -15.55 -15.26 -14.40
N PRO A 228 -16.09 -15.36 -13.17
CA PRO A 228 -15.53 -16.23 -12.14
C PRO A 228 -15.57 -17.69 -12.59
N LEU A 229 -14.52 -18.43 -12.24
CA LEU A 229 -14.31 -19.84 -12.50
C LEU A 229 -14.50 -20.61 -11.20
N ASP A 230 -15.46 -21.55 -11.20
CA ASP A 230 -15.60 -22.46 -10.06
C ASP A 230 -14.48 -23.50 -10.06
N LYS A 231 -14.04 -23.92 -8.86
CA LYS A 231 -12.94 -24.89 -8.67
C LYS A 231 -13.12 -26.24 -9.38
N LYS A 232 -14.36 -26.57 -9.78
CA LYS A 232 -14.71 -27.82 -10.45
C LYS A 232 -14.88 -27.68 -11.97
N THR A 233 -14.93 -26.45 -12.47
CA THR A 233 -15.21 -26.19 -13.89
C THR A 233 -13.99 -26.54 -14.74
N THR A 234 -14.18 -27.43 -15.72
CA THR A 234 -13.15 -27.77 -16.72
C THR A 234 -13.31 -26.93 -17.99
N LEU A 235 -12.31 -26.98 -18.88
CA LEU A 235 -12.39 -26.31 -20.18
C LEU A 235 -13.55 -26.85 -21.02
N GLU A 236 -13.87 -28.13 -20.91
CA GLU A 236 -15.00 -28.78 -21.57
C GLU A 236 -16.34 -28.31 -21.02
N ASP A 237 -16.45 -28.03 -19.72
CA ASP A 237 -17.65 -27.44 -19.14
C ASP A 237 -17.87 -26.00 -19.63
N ILE A 238 -16.79 -25.22 -19.75
CA ILE A 238 -16.82 -23.89 -20.40
C ILE A 238 -17.28 -24.06 -21.85
N TYR A 239 -16.64 -24.94 -22.63
CA TYR A 239 -17.02 -25.22 -24.02
C TYR A 239 -18.50 -25.54 -24.16
N ARG A 240 -19.03 -26.44 -23.31
CA ARG A 240 -20.44 -26.85 -23.33
C ARG A 240 -21.36 -25.66 -23.01
N THR A 241 -21.02 -24.85 -22.01
CA THR A 241 -21.85 -23.72 -21.56
C THR A 241 -21.99 -22.64 -22.64
N PHE A 242 -20.90 -22.29 -23.34
CA PHE A 242 -20.96 -21.26 -24.39
C PHE A 242 -21.44 -21.77 -25.75
N ASN A 243 -21.58 -23.10 -25.89
CA ASN A 243 -22.18 -23.73 -27.07
C ASN A 243 -23.63 -24.18 -26.88
N ALA A 244 -24.15 -24.14 -25.66
CA ALA A 244 -25.54 -24.40 -25.37
C ALA A 244 -26.44 -23.19 -25.69
N ASP A 245 -27.75 -23.41 -25.68
CA ASP A 245 -28.76 -22.37 -25.93
C ASP A 245 -28.88 -21.38 -24.76
N ASP A 246 -28.48 -21.79 -23.55
CA ASP A 246 -28.54 -21.04 -22.29
C ASP A 246 -27.22 -20.30 -21.96
N ARG A 247 -26.71 -19.52 -22.92
CA ARG A 247 -25.44 -18.79 -22.73
C ARG A 247 -25.51 -17.76 -21.59
N PRO A 248 -24.39 -17.51 -20.89
CA PRO A 248 -24.34 -16.53 -19.80
C PRO A 248 -24.75 -15.12 -20.24
N ALA A 249 -25.47 -14.42 -19.36
CA ALA A 249 -25.88 -13.04 -19.59
C ALA A 249 -24.65 -12.13 -19.79
N GLY A 250 -24.64 -11.34 -20.87
CA GLY A 250 -23.54 -10.45 -21.21
C GLY A 250 -22.51 -11.06 -22.17
N PHE A 251 -22.61 -12.34 -22.52
CA PHE A 251 -21.81 -12.92 -23.61
C PHE A 251 -22.25 -12.33 -24.96
N ARG A 252 -21.34 -11.57 -25.59
CA ARG A 252 -21.57 -10.91 -26.90
C ARG A 252 -20.85 -11.60 -28.07
N GLY A 253 -20.20 -12.72 -27.79
CA GLY A 253 -19.43 -13.50 -28.76
C GLY A 253 -20.24 -14.49 -29.56
N HIS A 254 -19.54 -15.16 -30.48
CA HIS A 254 -20.07 -16.36 -31.14
C HIS A 254 -19.83 -17.61 -30.28
N SER A 255 -20.48 -18.72 -30.65
CA SER A 255 -20.19 -20.05 -30.10
C SER A 255 -18.69 -20.33 -30.03
N LEU A 256 -18.21 -20.91 -28.92
CA LEU A 256 -16.81 -21.32 -28.78
C LEU A 256 -16.47 -22.33 -29.88
N SER A 257 -15.48 -21.99 -30.71
CA SER A 257 -15.12 -22.73 -31.91
C SER A 257 -13.61 -22.76 -32.14
N VAL A 258 -13.18 -23.58 -33.11
CA VAL A 258 -11.78 -23.63 -33.54
C VAL A 258 -11.30 -22.21 -33.84
N SER A 259 -10.15 -21.81 -33.30
CA SER A 259 -9.59 -20.45 -33.29
C SER A 259 -9.95 -19.55 -32.12
N ASP A 260 -10.76 -19.98 -31.17
CA ASP A 260 -10.96 -19.22 -29.92
C ASP A 260 -9.90 -19.59 -28.87
N VAL A 261 -9.60 -18.66 -27.96
CA VAL A 261 -8.68 -18.89 -26.84
C VAL A 261 -9.41 -18.68 -25.52
N VAL A 262 -9.33 -19.68 -24.64
CA VAL A 262 -9.82 -19.61 -23.27
C VAL A 262 -8.63 -19.44 -22.34
N VAL A 263 -8.59 -18.32 -21.62
CA VAL A 263 -7.61 -18.05 -20.58
C VAL A 263 -8.22 -18.40 -19.24
N VAL A 264 -7.57 -19.26 -18.49
CA VAL A 264 -7.97 -19.66 -17.15
C VAL A 264 -6.96 -19.09 -16.16
N ASN A 265 -7.41 -18.26 -15.23
CA ASN A 265 -6.64 -17.82 -14.08
C ASN A 265 -7.05 -18.65 -12.87
N ARG A 266 -6.11 -19.43 -12.33
CA ARG A 266 -6.28 -20.19 -11.09
C ARG A 266 -5.22 -19.78 -10.08
N GLY A 267 -5.65 -19.13 -9.00
CA GLY A 267 -4.76 -18.64 -7.94
C GLY A 267 -3.60 -17.78 -8.45
N GLY A 268 -3.86 -16.89 -9.42
CA GLY A 268 -2.87 -15.97 -10.02
C GLY A 268 -1.97 -16.61 -11.08
N LYS A 269 -2.18 -17.88 -11.44
CA LYS A 269 -1.53 -18.51 -12.60
C LYS A 269 -2.50 -18.49 -13.78
N GLU A 270 -2.16 -17.72 -14.80
CA GLU A 270 -2.91 -17.69 -16.04
C GLU A 270 -2.40 -18.76 -17.02
N GLU A 271 -3.29 -19.60 -17.50
CA GLU A 271 -3.05 -20.63 -18.52
C GLU A 271 -3.95 -20.36 -19.72
N ALA A 272 -3.36 -20.20 -20.91
CA ALA A 272 -4.09 -19.97 -22.15
C ALA A 272 -4.25 -21.27 -22.93
N HIS A 273 -5.47 -21.55 -23.37
CA HIS A 273 -5.85 -22.76 -24.08
C HIS A 273 -6.56 -22.43 -25.38
N TYR A 274 -5.98 -22.84 -26.50
CA TYR A 274 -6.55 -22.71 -27.83
C TYR A 274 -7.60 -23.79 -28.06
N CYS A 275 -8.79 -23.41 -28.52
CA CYS A 275 -9.82 -24.34 -28.95
C CYS A 275 -9.40 -24.91 -30.31
N ASP A 276 -9.05 -26.21 -30.33
CA ASP A 276 -8.64 -26.91 -31.53
C ASP A 276 -9.79 -27.78 -32.07
N SER A 277 -9.58 -28.42 -33.21
CA SER A 277 -10.50 -29.38 -33.81
C SER A 277 -10.88 -30.52 -32.87
N ILE A 278 -9.98 -30.91 -31.95
CA ILE A 278 -10.20 -31.93 -30.93
C ILE A 278 -9.66 -31.38 -29.59
N GLY A 279 -10.55 -30.86 -28.77
CA GLY A 279 -10.23 -30.39 -27.42
C GLY A 279 -9.46 -29.07 -27.39
N PHE A 280 -8.56 -28.95 -26.41
CA PHE A 280 -7.84 -27.72 -26.10
C PHE A 280 -6.33 -27.91 -26.12
N THR A 281 -5.62 -27.04 -26.84
CA THR A 281 -4.15 -27.04 -26.93
C THR A 281 -3.58 -25.91 -26.07
N PRO A 282 -2.67 -26.17 -25.11
CA PRO A 282 -2.07 -25.11 -24.30
C PRO A 282 -1.18 -24.20 -25.17
N VAL A 283 -1.39 -22.89 -25.09
CA VAL A 283 -0.70 -21.86 -25.88
C VAL A 283 -0.06 -20.80 -24.97
N PRO A 284 1.01 -21.13 -24.24
CA PRO A 284 1.65 -20.21 -23.30
C PRO A 284 2.20 -18.94 -23.95
N GLU A 285 2.48 -18.97 -25.25
CA GLU A 285 2.87 -17.80 -26.05
C GLU A 285 1.80 -16.71 -26.10
N PHE A 286 0.52 -17.05 -25.92
CA PHE A 286 -0.57 -16.08 -25.90
C PHE A 286 -0.43 -15.05 -24.77
N MET A 287 0.23 -15.43 -23.69
CA MET A 287 0.51 -14.58 -22.53
C MET A 287 1.84 -13.84 -22.62
N ARG A 288 2.68 -14.17 -23.60
CA ARG A 288 3.94 -13.45 -23.81
C ARG A 288 3.65 -12.17 -24.57
N GLU A 289 3.90 -11.03 -23.95
CA GLU A 289 3.81 -9.74 -24.66
C GLU A 289 4.72 -9.76 -25.89
N SER A 290 4.23 -9.29 -27.05
CA SER A 290 5.03 -9.31 -28.27
C SER A 290 6.33 -8.51 -28.07
N PRO A 291 7.51 -9.04 -28.45
CA PRO A 291 8.83 -8.49 -28.15
C PRO A 291 9.11 -7.08 -28.69
N ILE A 292 8.20 -6.51 -29.47
CA ILE A 292 8.33 -5.14 -30.01
C ILE A 292 8.23 -4.09 -28.88
N LYS A 293 7.41 -4.30 -27.85
CA LYS A 293 7.35 -3.36 -26.70
C LYS A 293 8.67 -3.34 -25.91
N THR A 294 9.30 -4.50 -25.75
CA THR A 294 10.62 -4.61 -25.11
C THR A 294 11.73 -4.01 -25.99
N ALA A 295 11.61 -4.12 -27.32
CA ALA A 295 12.56 -3.54 -28.26
C ALA A 295 12.49 -2.01 -28.30
N GLU A 296 11.29 -1.39 -28.27
CA GLU A 296 11.15 0.07 -28.25
C GLU A 296 11.58 0.68 -26.90
N MET A 297 11.27 0.03 -25.77
CA MET A 297 11.82 0.43 -24.48
C MET A 297 13.35 0.26 -24.41
N SER A 298 13.92 -0.76 -25.06
CA SER A 298 15.37 -0.97 -25.05
C SER A 298 16.12 -0.06 -26.01
N THR A 299 15.51 0.41 -27.12
CA THR A 299 16.12 1.44 -27.97
C THR A 299 16.06 2.83 -27.34
N GLU A 300 15.01 3.15 -26.58
CA GLU A 300 14.97 4.37 -25.77
C GLU A 300 15.90 4.31 -24.55
N GLN A 301 16.13 3.13 -23.97
CA GLN A 301 17.20 2.91 -22.98
C GLN A 301 18.61 3.00 -23.60
N ASN A 302 18.75 2.78 -24.91
CA ASN A 302 20.05 2.79 -25.60
C ASN A 302 20.60 4.20 -25.86
N TYR A 303 19.82 5.26 -25.62
CA TYR A 303 20.37 6.62 -25.58
C TYR A 303 21.28 6.86 -24.35
N ASN A 304 21.19 6.00 -23.32
CA ASN A 304 22.02 6.05 -22.12
C ASN A 304 23.20 5.06 -22.12
N MET A 305 23.40 4.33 -23.24
CA MET A 305 24.50 3.37 -23.41
C MET A 305 25.73 4.05 -24.04
N ILE A 306 26.38 4.98 -23.33
CA ILE A 306 27.62 5.60 -23.83
C ILE A 306 28.88 4.78 -23.43
N ASP A 307 28.81 3.86 -22.46
CA ASP A 307 30.02 3.13 -21.99
C ASP A 307 29.77 1.70 -21.46
N GLY A 308 28.81 0.96 -22.04
CA GLY A 308 28.62 -0.48 -21.77
C GLY A 308 28.22 -0.87 -20.34
N THR A 309 27.74 0.08 -19.53
CA THR A 309 27.29 -0.14 -18.15
C THR A 309 25.87 0.40 -17.98
N LEU A 310 24.92 -0.44 -17.57
CA LEU A 310 23.55 -0.04 -17.24
C LEU A 310 23.57 0.85 -15.99
N ASN A 311 23.37 2.16 -16.14
CA ASN A 311 23.32 3.11 -15.01
C ASN A 311 21.89 3.59 -14.79
N ASN A 312 21.13 2.93 -13.92
CA ASN A 312 19.87 3.44 -13.36
C ASN A 312 20.03 4.05 -11.96
N ALA A 313 21.24 4.04 -11.39
CA ALA A 313 21.54 4.70 -10.13
C ALA A 313 21.92 6.18 -10.38
N PRO A 314 21.35 7.14 -9.63
CA PRO A 314 21.69 8.56 -9.77
C PRO A 314 23.17 8.78 -9.48
N SER A 315 23.85 9.54 -10.36
CA SER A 315 25.27 9.83 -10.19
C SER A 315 25.50 10.83 -9.05
N MET A 316 26.71 10.81 -8.46
CA MET A 316 27.09 11.73 -7.36
C MET A 316 26.88 13.21 -7.76
N GLY A 317 27.11 13.55 -9.03
CA GLY A 317 26.87 14.90 -9.57
C GLY A 317 25.38 15.29 -9.65
N GLU A 318 24.49 14.33 -9.90
CA GLU A 318 23.03 14.55 -9.90
C GLU A 318 22.50 14.65 -8.46
N LEU A 319 23.04 13.87 -7.53
CA LEU A 319 22.71 13.96 -6.11
C LEU A 319 23.18 15.31 -5.52
N GLU A 320 24.36 15.81 -5.89
CA GLU A 320 24.80 17.16 -5.50
C GLU A 320 23.94 18.28 -6.10
N ALA A 321 23.46 18.12 -7.34
CA ALA A 321 22.56 19.07 -7.97
C ALA A 321 21.19 19.09 -7.28
N ARG A 322 20.65 17.92 -6.93
CA ARG A 322 19.41 17.78 -6.14
C ARG A 322 19.57 18.33 -4.72
N ALA A 323 20.74 18.15 -4.09
CA ALA A 323 21.08 18.76 -2.80
C ALA A 323 21.01 20.30 -2.87
N LYS A 324 21.62 20.86 -3.92
CA LYS A 324 21.65 22.31 -4.15
C LYS A 324 20.29 22.87 -4.55
N ALA A 325 19.43 22.06 -5.14
CA ALA A 325 18.04 22.38 -5.43
C ALA A 325 17.12 22.26 -4.19
N GLY A 326 17.62 21.76 -3.06
CA GLY A 326 16.86 21.61 -1.81
C GLY A 326 15.97 20.35 -1.74
N GLU A 327 16.18 19.39 -2.65
CA GLU A 327 15.47 18.11 -2.65
C GLU A 327 16.06 17.16 -1.59
N GLN A 328 15.20 16.34 -0.97
CA GLN A 328 15.65 15.33 -0.01
C GLN A 328 16.35 14.18 -0.74
N ILE A 329 17.57 13.87 -0.30
CA ILE A 329 18.40 12.80 -0.89
C ILE A 329 18.45 11.63 0.08
N SER A 330 18.17 10.43 -0.42
CA SER A 330 18.29 9.22 0.39
C SER A 330 19.75 8.88 0.65
N LEU A 331 20.06 8.54 1.90
CA LEU A 331 21.38 8.04 2.31
C LEU A 331 21.78 6.74 1.58
N PHE A 332 20.79 5.95 1.13
CA PHE A 332 21.01 4.77 0.30
C PHE A 332 21.55 5.14 -1.09
N ASP A 333 20.97 6.16 -1.73
CA ASP A 333 21.38 6.61 -3.06
C ASP A 333 22.81 7.17 -3.06
N VAL A 334 23.19 7.89 -2.00
CA VAL A 334 24.56 8.38 -1.79
C VAL A 334 25.55 7.23 -1.60
N ALA A 335 25.17 6.21 -0.83
CA ALA A 335 26.00 5.04 -0.60
C ALA A 335 26.17 4.18 -1.85
N GLU A 336 25.13 4.08 -2.68
CA GLU A 336 25.15 3.33 -3.94
C GLU A 336 25.96 4.06 -5.01
N ALA A 337 25.79 5.37 -5.15
CA ALA A 337 26.61 6.22 -6.01
C ALA A 337 28.11 6.16 -5.64
N ALA A 338 28.44 6.18 -4.34
CA ALA A 338 29.83 6.06 -3.86
C ALA A 338 30.44 4.67 -4.15
N LYS A 339 29.64 3.60 -4.08
CA LYS A 339 30.08 2.24 -4.43
C LYS A 339 30.34 2.09 -5.93
N VAL A 340 29.49 2.70 -6.77
CA VAL A 340 29.66 2.70 -8.23
C VAL A 340 30.90 3.51 -8.64
N GLU A 341 31.18 4.64 -7.98
CA GLU A 341 32.39 5.43 -8.22
C GLU A 341 33.67 4.68 -7.80
N ALA A 342 33.61 3.91 -6.72
CA ALA A 342 34.72 3.08 -6.24
C ALA A 342 35.02 1.85 -7.13
N GLN A 343 34.03 1.38 -7.92
CA GLN A 343 34.16 0.22 -8.79
C GLN A 343 34.66 0.55 -10.21
N LYS A 344 34.84 1.83 -10.57
CA LYS A 344 35.42 2.19 -11.87
C LYS A 344 36.88 1.73 -11.94
N PRO A 345 37.28 0.90 -12.94
CA PRO A 345 38.67 0.55 -13.14
C PRO A 345 39.47 1.82 -13.42
N LYS A 346 40.68 1.91 -12.82
CA LYS A 346 41.64 2.97 -13.15
C LYS A 346 41.99 2.86 -14.63
N GLN A 347 41.27 3.60 -15.48
CA GLN A 347 41.68 3.81 -16.86
C GLN A 347 43.09 4.41 -16.85
N THR A 348 44.02 3.63 -17.39
CA THR A 348 45.35 4.05 -17.77
C THR A 348 45.19 5.26 -18.69
N ARG A 349 45.47 6.47 -18.17
CA ARG A 349 45.46 7.70 -18.98
C ARG A 349 46.55 7.55 -20.04
N LEU A 350 46.14 7.23 -21.26
CA LEU A 350 46.94 7.45 -22.46
C LEU A 350 47.32 8.92 -22.51
N ALA A 351 48.62 9.15 -22.60
CA ALA A 351 49.23 10.46 -22.61
C ALA A 351 48.82 11.25 -23.85
N SER A 352 48.27 12.46 -23.66
CA SER A 352 48.63 13.58 -24.51
C SER A 352 48.42 14.93 -23.82
N LYS A 353 49.55 15.64 -23.72
CA LYS A 353 49.76 17.10 -23.82
C LYS A 353 49.31 18.02 -22.66
N SER A 354 50.31 18.28 -21.81
CA SER A 354 50.81 19.62 -21.44
C SER A 354 49.81 20.75 -21.14
N ALA A 355 49.55 20.99 -19.85
CA ALA A 355 49.39 22.34 -19.30
C ALA A 355 49.76 22.33 -17.80
N GLN A 356 50.47 23.37 -17.36
CA GLN A 356 51.21 23.48 -16.10
C GLN A 356 50.46 23.06 -14.82
N ARG A 357 51.04 22.10 -14.09
CA ARG A 357 50.82 21.89 -12.65
C ARG A 357 51.42 23.08 -11.87
N GLN A 358 50.60 24.07 -11.52
CA GLN A 358 50.95 24.96 -10.41
C GLN A 358 50.71 24.21 -9.09
N LYS A 359 51.81 23.73 -8.48
CA LYS A 359 51.81 23.06 -7.18
C LYS A 359 51.46 24.07 -6.08
N LYS A 360 50.26 23.96 -5.50
CA LYS A 360 49.95 24.59 -4.20
C LYS A 360 50.91 24.03 -3.13
N PRO A 361 51.52 24.87 -2.27
CA PRO A 361 52.44 24.41 -1.23
C PRO A 361 51.69 23.57 -0.19
N SER A 362 52.33 22.51 0.30
CA SER A 362 51.71 21.58 1.25
C SER A 362 51.46 22.22 2.61
N ILE A 363 50.39 21.80 3.29
CA ILE A 363 49.93 22.28 4.61
C ILE A 363 51.08 22.30 5.65
N ARG A 364 52.06 21.41 5.51
CA ARG A 364 53.22 21.33 6.42
C ARG A 364 54.17 22.53 6.30
N ALA A 365 54.27 23.14 5.12
CA ALA A 365 55.03 24.39 4.93
C ALA A 365 54.27 25.60 5.50
N GLN A 366 52.94 25.62 5.37
CA GLN A 366 52.07 26.65 5.95
C GLN A 366 52.07 26.60 7.48
N LEU A 367 52.08 25.39 8.07
CA LEU A 367 52.15 25.22 9.52
C LEU A 367 53.49 25.68 10.11
N LYS A 368 54.59 25.58 9.35
CA LYS A 368 55.91 26.04 9.79
C LYS A 368 56.01 27.56 9.74
N ALA A 369 55.47 28.20 8.69
CA ALA A 369 55.40 29.66 8.58
C ALA A 369 54.52 30.28 9.68
N ALA A 370 53.36 29.69 9.97
CA ALA A 370 52.47 30.17 11.03
C ALA A 370 53.08 30.04 12.44
N LYS A 371 53.91 29.00 12.69
CA LYS A 371 54.64 28.84 13.96
C LYS A 371 55.78 29.85 14.12
N GLU A 372 56.45 30.25 13.03
CA GLU A 372 57.46 31.32 13.08
C GLU A 372 56.84 32.73 13.21
N GLU A 373 55.62 32.94 12.69
CA GLU A 373 54.89 34.20 12.86
C GLU A 373 54.28 34.36 14.26
N GLN A 374 53.78 33.28 14.89
CA GLN A 374 53.31 33.30 16.28
C GLN A 374 54.44 33.47 17.31
N ALA A 375 55.67 33.07 16.98
CA ALA A 375 56.83 33.26 17.86
C ALA A 375 57.37 34.70 17.88
N LYS A 376 56.88 35.60 17.01
CA LYS A 376 57.36 36.99 16.88
C LYS A 376 56.38 38.08 17.35
N LYS A 377 55.21 37.73 17.88
CA LYS A 377 54.25 38.71 18.43
C LYS A 377 53.86 38.39 19.87
N SER A 378 54.71 38.82 20.80
CA SER A 378 54.27 39.29 22.11
C SER A 378 54.14 40.82 22.02
N PRO A 379 53.11 41.44 22.62
CA PRO A 379 53.47 42.36 23.69
C PRO A 379 52.51 42.38 24.90
N ALA A 380 53.01 43.05 25.91
CA ALA A 380 52.63 43.07 27.31
C ALA A 380 51.27 43.73 27.65
N ARG A 381 50.64 43.08 28.62
CA ARG A 381 49.85 43.58 29.76
C ARG A 381 50.01 45.07 30.09
N GLU A 382 48.90 45.79 30.19
CA GLU A 382 48.76 46.95 31.07
C GLU A 382 47.51 46.82 31.97
N LYS A 383 47.73 47.10 33.25
CA LYS A 383 46.76 47.19 34.36
C LYS A 383 46.16 48.60 34.39
N SER A 384 44.93 48.71 34.90
CA SER A 384 44.35 49.78 35.76
C SER A 384 42.85 49.88 35.48
N LYS A 385 41.91 50.23 36.37
CA LYS A 385 41.75 50.33 37.83
C LYS A 385 40.28 50.83 37.98
N GLU A 386 39.53 50.27 38.93
CA GLU A 386 38.47 50.89 39.76
C GLU A 386 37.27 51.73 39.21
N LEU A 387 36.10 51.38 39.79
CA LEU A 387 35.07 52.20 40.49
C LEU A 387 33.74 52.61 39.81
N GLU A 388 32.65 52.26 40.53
CA GLU A 388 31.34 52.95 40.79
C GLU A 388 30.49 53.41 39.57
N VAL A 389 29.16 53.23 39.50
CA VAL A 389 28.04 53.19 40.45
C VAL A 389 26.99 52.21 39.94
#